data_AF-A0AAD8D1H6-F1
#
_entry.id   AF-A0AAD8D1H6-F1
#
_cell.length_a   1.000
_cell.length_b   1.000
_cell.length_c   1.000
_cell.angle_alpha   90.00
_cell.angle_beta   90.00
_cell.angle_gamma   90.00
#
_symmetry.space_group_name_H-M   'P 1'
#
loop_
_entity.id
_entity.type
_entity.pdbx_description
1 polymer ?
#
loop_
_entity_poly.entity_id
_entity_poly.type
_entity_poly.pdbx_seq_one_letter_code
_entity_poly.pdbx_strand_id
1 'polypeptide(L)'
;MNETNQTTRNTVDLRQHCRSEFLGVPCLPPLGFCAVWSCCGRMIASRALSLVGRRAISTSVCLRGHGVAKVDDYALPAYFDRRESPLPDATFVKHLSSEQLALKEKEKGSWAQMTEAEKLALYRISFNKSFAEMNMGTQEWKSVVAGVFFFIGLTGFVVMWQRKFVFGDVPPTFTEEWIAAQTQRMLDMRMNPVEGFSNKWDYENKEWKK
;
A
#
# COMPACT_ATOMS: atom_id res chain seq x y z
N MET A 1 20.11 -63.22 15.55
CA MET A 1 20.22 -63.76 16.91
C MET A 1 20.63 -62.66 17.88
N ASN A 2 19.73 -61.97 18.59
CA ASN A 2 18.30 -61.69 18.37
C ASN A 2 17.93 -60.41 19.15
N GLU A 3 16.99 -59.64 18.60
CA GLU A 3 15.88 -58.92 19.27
C GLU A 3 16.15 -58.18 20.60
N THR A 4 16.03 -56.85 20.74
CA THR A 4 14.81 -56.00 20.59
C THR A 4 13.55 -56.55 21.26
N ASN A 5 13.23 -56.13 22.49
CA ASN A 5 11.86 -55.78 22.90
C ASN A 5 11.77 -55.28 24.35
N GLN A 6 11.30 -54.04 24.54
CA GLN A 6 10.53 -53.63 25.73
C GLN A 6 9.69 -52.39 25.43
N THR A 7 8.76 -52.56 24.48
CA THR A 7 7.60 -51.70 24.29
C THR A 7 6.35 -52.52 24.68
N THR A 8 5.25 -51.84 25.04
CA THR A 8 3.91 -52.40 25.38
C THR A 8 3.71 -52.98 26.80
N ARG A 9 3.18 -52.13 27.68
CA ARG A 9 2.11 -52.42 28.67
C ARG A 9 1.41 -51.08 28.99
N ASN A 10 0.10 -50.93 29.15
CA ASN A 10 -1.08 -51.73 28.80
C ASN A 10 -2.24 -50.73 28.60
N THR A 11 -3.13 -50.95 27.63
CA THR A 11 -4.32 -50.08 27.39
C THR A 11 -5.62 -50.89 27.38
N VAL A 12 -6.29 -50.94 28.53
CA VAL A 12 -7.71 -51.28 28.77
C VAL A 12 -8.04 -50.52 30.09
N ASP A 13 -9.11 -49.75 30.27
CA ASP A 13 -10.51 -50.07 29.98
C ASP A 13 -11.39 -48.84 29.68
N LEU A 14 -12.62 -49.08 29.20
CA LEU A 14 -13.59 -48.10 28.71
C LEU A 14 -14.73 -47.86 29.71
N ARG A 15 -15.06 -46.57 29.92
CA ARG A 15 -16.43 -46.02 29.95
C ARG A 15 -17.51 -46.86 30.69
N GLN A 16 -17.82 -46.52 31.95
CA GLN A 16 -19.20 -46.28 32.45
C GLN A 16 -19.27 -46.02 33.98
N HIS A 17 -19.37 -44.75 34.39
CA HIS A 17 -20.50 -44.33 35.24
C HIS A 17 -20.75 -42.83 35.16
N CYS A 18 -22.00 -42.45 35.41
CA CYS A 18 -22.54 -41.11 35.30
C CYS A 18 -23.12 -40.68 36.66
N ARG A 19 -23.35 -39.36 36.81
CA ARG A 19 -24.28 -38.71 37.76
C ARG A 19 -23.69 -38.25 39.12
N SER A 20 -23.73 -36.91 39.32
CA SER A 20 -24.14 -36.15 40.54
C SER A 20 -23.48 -36.49 41.90
N GLU A 21 -23.10 -35.56 42.79
CA GLU A 21 -23.76 -34.34 43.30
C GLU A 21 -22.69 -33.45 44.03
N PHE A 22 -22.63 -32.13 43.78
CA PHE A 22 -23.12 -31.00 44.62
C PHE A 22 -22.17 -30.48 45.73
N LEU A 23 -22.32 -29.18 46.05
CA LEU A 23 -21.67 -28.37 47.12
C LEU A 23 -20.17 -28.01 46.89
N GLY A 24 -19.74 -26.74 46.94
CA GLY A 24 -20.52 -25.49 47.07
C GLY A 24 -19.65 -24.24 46.90
N VAL A 25 -20.25 -23.14 46.41
CA VAL A 25 -19.63 -21.80 46.26
C VAL A 25 -20.51 -20.78 47.01
N PRO A 26 -19.97 -19.92 47.88
CA PRO A 26 -20.78 -18.94 48.62
C PRO A 26 -21.06 -17.67 47.79
N CYS A 27 -22.26 -17.12 47.97
CA CYS A 27 -22.74 -15.92 47.28
C CYS A 27 -22.41 -14.59 48.01
N LEU A 28 -22.42 -13.53 47.20
CA LEU A 28 -22.87 -12.13 47.42
C LEU A 28 -23.79 -11.87 48.65
N PRO A 29 -24.01 -10.59 49.13
CA PRO A 29 -24.68 -9.55 48.31
C PRO A 29 -24.32 -8.05 48.72
N PRO A 30 -25.15 -6.98 48.55
CA PRO A 30 -24.77 -5.88 47.63
C PRO A 30 -25.08 -4.41 48.06
N LEU A 31 -24.55 -3.43 47.30
CA LEU A 31 -25.07 -2.04 47.15
C LEU A 31 -24.67 -1.49 45.75
N GLY A 32 -25.32 -0.47 45.17
CA GLY A 32 -26.54 0.21 45.63
C GLY A 32 -27.00 1.50 44.89
N PHE A 33 -26.30 2.01 43.87
CA PHE A 33 -26.56 3.34 43.27
C PHE A 33 -26.43 3.42 41.74
N CYS A 34 -26.82 4.53 41.10
CA CYS A 34 -28.15 4.73 40.49
C CYS A 34 -28.15 5.92 39.48
N ALA A 35 -28.99 5.85 38.43
CA ALA A 35 -29.33 6.91 37.44
C ALA A 35 -28.17 7.37 36.51
N VAL A 36 -28.38 7.98 35.32
CA VAL A 36 -29.54 8.66 34.68
C VAL A 36 -29.53 8.35 33.15
N TRP A 37 -30.63 8.70 32.44
CA TRP A 37 -30.88 8.69 30.97
C TRP A 37 -31.43 7.39 30.35
N SER A 38 -32.41 7.40 29.44
CA SER A 38 -33.53 8.35 29.21
C SER A 38 -34.56 7.66 28.30
N CYS A 39 -35.84 7.59 28.69
CA CYS A 39 -36.90 7.03 27.85
C CYS A 39 -37.72 8.12 27.17
N CYS A 40 -37.65 8.22 25.84
CA CYS A 40 -38.77 8.70 25.02
C CYS A 40 -38.60 8.24 23.56
N GLY A 41 -39.60 7.55 22.99
CA GLY A 41 -39.52 6.98 21.65
C GLY A 41 -40.33 7.74 20.59
N ARG A 42 -40.32 7.23 19.36
CA ARG A 42 -41.43 7.36 18.38
C ARG A 42 -41.30 6.30 17.27
N MET A 43 -42.42 5.70 16.91
CA MET A 43 -42.53 4.73 15.79
C MET A 43 -42.36 5.42 14.43
N ILE A 44 -41.50 4.89 13.56
CA ILE A 44 -41.65 4.95 12.09
C ILE A 44 -41.14 3.62 11.49
N ALA A 45 -41.70 3.25 10.33
CA ALA A 45 -41.27 2.20 9.40
C ALA A 45 -41.74 0.75 9.68
N SER A 46 -42.77 0.34 8.92
CA SER A 46 -42.77 -0.90 8.12
C SER A 46 -44.03 -0.96 7.24
N ARG A 47 -43.94 -0.46 5.99
CA ARG A 47 -44.90 -0.81 4.93
C ARG A 47 -44.28 -1.92 4.09
N ALA A 48 -44.81 -3.13 4.23
CA ALA A 48 -44.34 -4.32 3.53
C ALA A 48 -44.63 -4.27 2.02
N LEU A 49 -43.84 -5.03 1.25
CA LEU A 49 -43.85 -5.04 -0.20
C LEU A 49 -45.11 -5.70 -0.78
N SER A 50 -45.61 -5.16 -1.90
CA SER A 50 -46.63 -5.80 -2.75
C SER A 50 -46.36 -5.61 -4.25
N LEU A 51 -45.26 -6.19 -4.76
CA LEU A 51 -44.97 -6.21 -6.21
C LEU A 51 -44.53 -7.61 -6.69
N VAL A 52 -45.52 -8.49 -6.84
CA VAL A 52 -45.48 -9.68 -7.71
C VAL A 52 -46.82 -9.72 -8.45
N GLY A 53 -46.91 -9.88 -9.76
CA GLY A 53 -45.88 -9.85 -10.79
C GLY A 53 -46.54 -10.03 -12.17
N ARG A 54 -46.11 -9.28 -13.19
CA ARG A 54 -46.56 -9.47 -14.58
C ARG A 54 -45.40 -9.27 -15.55
N ARG A 55 -44.65 -10.35 -15.81
CA ARG A 55 -43.73 -10.43 -16.95
C ARG A 55 -44.56 -10.74 -18.20
N ALA A 56 -44.93 -9.72 -18.96
CA ALA A 56 -45.38 -9.91 -20.34
C ALA A 56 -44.13 -10.13 -21.21
N ILE A 57 -44.02 -11.29 -21.86
CA ILE A 57 -42.96 -11.56 -22.83
C ILE A 57 -43.35 -10.86 -24.13
N SER A 58 -42.91 -9.62 -24.30
CA SER A 58 -43.06 -8.89 -25.56
C SER A 58 -41.94 -9.33 -26.52
N THR A 59 -42.28 -10.10 -27.55
CA THR A 59 -41.36 -10.51 -28.61
C THR A 59 -41.19 -9.39 -29.63
N SER A 60 -40.52 -8.31 -29.24
CA SER A 60 -40.09 -7.28 -30.18
C SER A 60 -38.93 -7.80 -31.04
N VAL A 61 -39.22 -8.18 -32.28
CA VAL A 61 -38.19 -8.43 -33.30
C VAL A 61 -37.57 -7.10 -33.70
N CYS A 62 -36.57 -6.65 -32.95
CA CYS A 62 -35.75 -5.51 -33.34
C CYS A 62 -34.76 -5.98 -34.41
N LEU A 63 -34.98 -5.52 -35.64
CA LEU A 63 -34.01 -5.65 -36.74
C LEU A 63 -32.66 -5.10 -36.27
N ARG A 64 -31.67 -5.98 -36.09
CA ARG A 64 -30.27 -5.56 -35.93
C ARG A 64 -29.80 -5.01 -37.28
N GLY A 65 -30.05 -3.73 -37.50
CA GLY A 65 -29.28 -2.98 -38.48
C GLY A 65 -27.79 -3.17 -38.15
N HIS A 66 -26.99 -3.51 -39.16
CA HIS A 66 -25.54 -3.54 -39.03
C HIS A 66 -25.03 -2.11 -38.83
N GLY A 67 -25.10 -1.63 -37.59
CA GLY A 67 -24.44 -0.40 -37.20
C GLY A 67 -22.94 -0.59 -37.42
N VAL A 68 -22.36 0.25 -38.27
CA VAL A 68 -20.90 0.40 -38.38
C VAL A 68 -20.38 0.58 -36.96
N ALA A 69 -19.48 -0.31 -36.53
CA ALA A 69 -18.84 -0.18 -35.23
C ALA A 69 -18.17 1.19 -35.19
N LYS A 70 -18.58 2.03 -34.23
CA LYS A 70 -17.90 3.31 -34.03
C LYS A 70 -16.45 2.96 -33.70
N VAL A 71 -15.51 3.49 -34.48
CA VAL A 71 -14.09 3.41 -34.13
C VAL A 71 -13.94 4.19 -32.83
N ASP A 72 -13.61 3.47 -31.76
CA ASP A 72 -13.40 4.07 -30.45
C ASP A 72 -12.21 5.05 -30.51
N ASP A 73 -12.29 6.17 -29.78
CA ASP A 73 -11.28 7.24 -29.82
C ASP A 73 -9.85 6.78 -29.46
N TYR A 74 -9.65 5.61 -28.82
CA TYR A 74 -8.32 5.06 -28.54
C TYR A 74 -7.59 4.55 -29.80
N ALA A 75 -8.31 4.25 -30.88
CA ALA A 75 -7.74 3.80 -32.15
C ALA A 75 -7.44 4.97 -33.11
N LEU A 76 -7.82 6.20 -32.74
CA LEU A 76 -7.54 7.42 -33.50
C LEU A 76 -6.31 8.14 -32.92
N PRO A 77 -5.60 8.96 -33.73
CA PRO A 77 -4.50 9.78 -33.22
C PRO A 77 -4.96 10.69 -32.07
N ALA A 78 -4.24 10.62 -30.95
CA ALA A 78 -4.55 11.35 -29.73
C ALA A 78 -3.55 12.50 -29.49
N TYR A 79 -4.04 13.61 -28.97
CA TYR A 79 -3.21 14.76 -28.60
C TYR A 79 -2.38 14.45 -27.35
N PHE A 80 -1.08 14.75 -27.39
CA PHE A 80 -0.19 14.67 -26.23
C PHE A 80 0.78 15.87 -26.18
N ASP A 81 0.85 16.55 -25.03
CA ASP A 81 1.86 17.55 -24.73
C ASP A 81 3.22 16.85 -24.49
N ARG A 82 4.09 16.79 -25.51
CA ARG A 82 5.39 16.10 -25.48
C ARG A 82 6.51 16.99 -26.00
N ARG A 83 7.72 16.86 -25.44
CA ARG A 83 8.88 17.71 -25.80
C ARG A 83 9.67 17.11 -26.97
N GLU A 84 9.69 15.79 -27.04
CA GLU A 84 10.24 14.95 -28.09
C GLU A 84 9.42 14.96 -29.39
N SER A 85 8.12 15.29 -29.28
CA SER A 85 7.19 15.40 -30.41
C SER A 85 6.50 16.77 -30.37
N PRO A 86 7.19 17.87 -30.75
CA PRO A 86 6.69 19.24 -30.66
C PRO A 86 5.44 19.50 -31.51
N LEU A 87 5.19 18.66 -32.52
CA LEU A 87 4.02 18.67 -33.38
C LEU A 87 3.27 17.35 -33.18
N PRO A 88 2.12 17.33 -32.48
CA PRO A 88 1.29 16.14 -32.34
C PRO A 88 0.40 15.91 -33.58
N ASP A 89 0.06 14.65 -33.83
CA ASP A 89 -0.74 14.22 -35.02
C ASP A 89 -2.20 14.72 -35.00
N ALA A 90 -2.69 15.14 -33.85
CA ALA A 90 -4.02 15.72 -33.65
C ALA A 90 -3.90 17.10 -32.99
N THR A 91 -4.88 17.99 -33.21
CA THR A 91 -4.99 19.26 -32.48
C THR A 91 -5.58 19.05 -31.09
N PHE A 92 -5.27 19.96 -30.15
CA PHE A 92 -5.86 19.93 -28.82
C PHE A 92 -7.38 20.09 -28.85
N VAL A 93 -7.88 21.11 -29.58
CA VAL A 93 -9.32 21.32 -29.78
C VAL A 93 -9.77 20.54 -31.02
N LYS A 94 -10.65 19.54 -30.82
CA LYS A 94 -11.26 18.74 -31.91
C LYS A 94 -12.51 19.40 -32.52
N HIS A 95 -13.29 20.15 -31.73
CA HIS A 95 -14.52 20.80 -32.18
C HIS A 95 -14.41 22.32 -32.00
N LEU A 96 -14.45 23.05 -33.11
CA LEU A 96 -14.27 24.49 -33.16
C LEU A 96 -15.62 25.22 -32.99
N SER A 97 -15.65 26.30 -32.21
CA SER A 97 -16.78 27.23 -32.19
C SER A 97 -16.88 28.05 -33.49
N SER A 98 -18.00 28.72 -33.72
CA SER A 98 -18.18 29.63 -34.88
C SER A 98 -17.10 30.73 -34.94
N GLU A 99 -16.71 31.27 -33.78
CA GLU A 99 -15.64 32.27 -33.66
C GLU A 99 -14.27 31.68 -33.98
N GLN A 100 -13.99 30.46 -33.51
CA GLN A 100 -12.75 29.75 -33.80
C GLN A 100 -12.67 29.33 -35.27
N LEU A 101 -13.78 28.99 -35.91
CA LEU A 101 -13.87 28.75 -37.35
C LEU A 101 -13.58 30.04 -38.14
N ALA A 102 -14.17 31.17 -37.76
CA ALA A 102 -13.85 32.46 -38.37
C ALA A 102 -12.36 32.83 -38.19
N LEU A 103 -11.76 32.51 -37.05
CA LEU A 103 -10.33 32.68 -36.79
C LEU A 103 -9.46 31.74 -37.65
N LYS A 104 -9.89 30.48 -37.87
CA LYS A 104 -9.25 29.54 -38.80
C LYS A 104 -9.37 29.95 -40.28
N GLU A 105 -10.43 30.67 -40.66
CA GLU A 105 -10.50 31.31 -41.98
C GLU A 105 -9.55 32.52 -42.09
N LYS A 106 -9.42 33.34 -41.04
CA LYS A 106 -8.40 34.41 -40.97
C LYS A 106 -6.96 33.89 -41.03
N GLU A 107 -6.68 32.72 -40.45
CA GLU A 107 -5.34 32.09 -40.45
C GLU A 107 -4.79 31.84 -41.85
N LYS A 108 -5.67 31.64 -42.85
CA LYS A 108 -5.31 31.45 -44.27
C LYS A 108 -4.85 32.76 -44.95
N GLY A 109 -5.08 33.91 -44.30
CA GLY A 109 -4.69 35.24 -44.77
C GLY A 109 -3.31 35.68 -44.26
N SER A 110 -3.07 36.99 -44.27
CA SER A 110 -1.78 37.56 -43.82
C SER A 110 -1.70 37.66 -42.30
N TRP A 111 -0.75 36.94 -41.70
CA TRP A 111 -0.50 36.96 -40.25
C TRP A 111 0.02 38.32 -39.73
N ALA A 112 0.44 39.22 -40.62
CA ALA A 112 0.77 40.61 -40.26
C ALA A 112 -0.47 41.43 -39.85
N GLN A 113 -1.66 41.04 -40.32
CA GLN A 113 -2.94 41.72 -40.02
C GLN A 113 -3.64 41.16 -38.77
N MET A 114 -3.13 40.06 -38.20
CA MET A 114 -3.69 39.43 -37.00
C MET A 114 -3.11 40.03 -35.71
N THR A 115 -3.99 40.29 -34.75
CA THR A 115 -3.61 40.73 -33.40
C THR A 115 -2.86 39.64 -32.63
N GLU A 116 -2.11 40.04 -31.60
CA GLU A 116 -1.38 39.10 -30.74
C GLU A 116 -2.33 38.15 -30.00
N ALA A 117 -3.48 38.65 -29.54
CA ALA A 117 -4.52 37.84 -28.90
C ALA A 117 -5.10 36.77 -29.83
N GLU A 118 -5.33 37.10 -31.11
CA GLU A 118 -5.77 36.14 -32.13
C GLU A 118 -4.71 35.06 -32.41
N LYS A 119 -3.42 35.41 -32.40
CA LYS A 119 -2.31 34.44 -32.52
C LYS A 119 -2.22 33.51 -31.31
N LEU A 120 -2.39 34.04 -30.10
CA LEU A 120 -2.46 33.24 -28.87
C LEU A 120 -3.69 32.33 -28.84
N ALA A 121 -4.82 32.77 -29.38
CA ALA A 121 -6.02 31.94 -29.54
C ALA A 121 -5.79 30.79 -30.54
N LEU A 122 -5.17 31.05 -31.70
CA LEU A 122 -4.75 30.00 -32.64
C LEU A 122 -3.78 28.99 -32.00
N TYR A 123 -2.85 29.49 -31.18
CA TYR A 123 -1.93 28.63 -30.42
C TYR A 123 -2.70 27.71 -29.46
N ARG A 124 -3.62 28.24 -28.64
CA ARG A 124 -4.41 27.46 -27.68
C ARG A 124 -5.48 26.54 -28.31
N ILE A 125 -5.86 26.78 -29.57
CA ILE A 125 -6.67 25.82 -30.35
C ILE A 125 -5.84 24.60 -30.74
N SER A 126 -4.59 24.83 -31.12
CA SER A 126 -3.69 23.80 -31.66
C SER A 126 -3.00 23.01 -30.54
N PHE A 127 -2.55 23.70 -29.49
CA PHE A 127 -1.79 23.18 -28.36
C PHE A 127 -2.43 23.52 -27.02
N ASN A 128 -2.42 22.57 -26.09
CA ASN A 128 -2.87 22.76 -24.72
C ASN A 128 -1.85 23.58 -23.91
N LYS A 129 -0.59 23.10 -23.84
CA LYS A 129 0.47 23.70 -23.03
C LYS A 129 1.60 24.28 -23.87
N SER A 130 2.20 25.37 -23.37
CA SER A 130 3.47 25.88 -23.90
C SER A 130 4.67 25.06 -23.43
N PHE A 131 5.80 25.18 -24.13
CA PHE A 131 7.06 24.57 -23.69
C PHE A 131 7.51 25.06 -22.30
N ALA A 132 7.18 26.28 -21.89
CA ALA A 132 7.44 26.76 -20.53
C ALA A 132 6.56 26.02 -19.50
N GLU A 133 5.26 25.88 -19.80
CA GLU A 133 4.30 25.16 -18.93
C GLU A 133 4.60 23.66 -18.83
N MET A 134 5.08 23.03 -19.91
CA MET A 134 5.53 21.62 -19.91
C MET A 134 6.83 21.41 -19.12
N ASN A 135 7.72 22.39 -19.09
CA ASN A 135 9.01 22.30 -18.39
C ASN A 135 8.94 22.77 -16.92
N MET A 136 7.77 23.21 -16.44
CA MET A 136 7.60 23.66 -15.05
C MET A 136 7.72 22.48 -14.08
N GLY A 137 8.78 22.48 -13.26
CA GLY A 137 9.04 21.43 -12.27
C GLY A 137 8.03 21.42 -11.13
N THR A 138 7.63 20.22 -10.68
CA THR A 138 6.73 20.03 -9.53
C THR A 138 7.52 19.94 -8.22
N GLN A 139 6.83 20.16 -7.09
CA GLN A 139 7.41 20.03 -5.74
C GLN A 139 7.12 18.66 -5.10
N GLU A 140 6.64 17.69 -5.88
CA GLU A 140 6.19 16.36 -5.44
C GLU A 140 7.33 15.53 -4.83
N TRP A 141 8.58 15.78 -5.23
CA TRP A 141 9.74 15.14 -4.61
C TRP A 141 9.79 15.36 -3.08
N LYS A 142 9.26 16.49 -2.58
CA LYS A 142 9.23 16.78 -1.14
C LYS A 142 8.26 15.87 -0.39
N SER A 143 7.08 15.60 -0.95
CA SER A 143 6.12 14.68 -0.32
C SER A 143 6.59 13.22 -0.42
N VAL A 144 7.24 12.84 -1.52
CA VAL A 144 7.89 11.52 -1.66
C VAL A 144 8.97 11.33 -0.59
N VAL A 145 9.91 12.29 -0.45
CA VAL A 145 10.98 12.23 0.54
C VAL A 145 10.43 12.24 1.98
N ALA A 146 9.43 13.08 2.26
CA ALA A 146 8.77 13.09 3.58
C ALA A 146 8.09 11.76 3.90
N GLY A 147 7.41 11.14 2.92
CA GLY A 147 6.80 9.82 3.07
C GLY A 147 7.83 8.73 3.37
N VAL A 148 8.96 8.71 2.65
CA VAL A 148 10.06 7.76 2.89
C VAL A 148 10.59 7.89 4.32
N PHE A 149 10.91 9.10 4.78
CA PHE A 149 11.41 9.30 6.14
C PHE A 149 10.37 8.99 7.22
N PHE A 150 9.09 9.27 6.97
CA PHE A 150 7.99 8.90 7.87
C PHE A 150 7.91 7.38 8.06
N PHE A 151 7.96 6.59 6.98
CA PHE A 151 7.92 5.13 7.08
C PHE A 151 9.20 4.51 7.66
N ILE A 152 10.38 5.10 7.42
CA ILE A 152 11.62 4.70 8.11
C ILE A 152 11.49 4.95 9.63
N GLY A 153 11.00 6.12 10.03
CA GLY A 153 10.75 6.43 11.45
C GLY A 153 9.73 5.50 12.10
N LEU A 154 8.62 5.21 11.41
CA LEU A 154 7.60 4.26 11.87
C LEU A 154 8.17 2.84 12.02
N THR A 155 8.99 2.39 11.07
CA THR A 155 9.68 1.09 11.15
C THR A 155 10.63 1.04 12.35
N GLY A 156 11.40 2.11 12.59
CA GLY A 156 12.25 2.24 13.77
C GLY A 156 11.47 2.15 15.09
N PHE A 157 10.29 2.77 15.16
CA PHE A 157 9.39 2.66 16.31
C PHE A 157 8.87 1.23 16.53
N VAL A 158 8.49 0.53 15.46
CA VAL A 158 8.08 -0.89 15.53
C VAL A 158 9.21 -1.79 16.03
N VAL A 159 10.44 -1.59 15.54
CA VAL A 159 11.62 -2.35 16.00
C VAL A 159 11.93 -2.06 17.47
N MET A 160 11.79 -0.80 17.92
CA MET A 160 11.95 -0.43 19.33
C MET A 160 10.91 -1.12 20.23
N TRP A 161 9.65 -1.17 19.79
CA TRP A 161 8.59 -1.91 20.48
C TRP A 161 8.87 -3.41 20.54
N GLN A 162 9.26 -4.03 19.42
CA GLN A 162 9.67 -5.45 19.37
C GLN A 162 10.83 -5.73 20.34
N ARG A 163 11.84 -4.84 20.41
CA ARG A 163 12.97 -4.99 21.32
C ARG A 163 12.60 -4.90 22.79
N LYS A 164 11.51 -4.21 23.13
CA LYS A 164 11.04 -4.04 24.51
C LYS A 164 10.03 -5.10 24.98
N PHE A 165 9.22 -5.64 24.07
CA PHE A 165 8.08 -6.51 24.43
C PHE A 165 8.08 -7.90 23.78
N VAL A 166 8.89 -8.14 22.73
CA VAL A 166 8.87 -9.40 21.95
C VAL A 166 10.20 -10.16 22.08
N PHE A 167 11.34 -9.46 21.97
CA PHE A 167 12.65 -10.09 22.14
C PHE A 167 12.99 -10.25 23.63
N GLY A 168 13.31 -11.47 24.03
CA GLY A 168 13.79 -11.80 25.37
C GLY A 168 15.21 -11.33 25.65
N ASP A 169 15.77 -11.85 26.74
CA ASP A 169 17.13 -11.53 27.18
C ASP A 169 18.19 -12.03 26.20
N VAL A 170 19.28 -11.27 26.10
CA VAL A 170 20.44 -11.63 25.28
C VAL A 170 21.17 -12.79 25.97
N PRO A 171 21.60 -13.85 25.26
CA PRO A 171 22.25 -14.97 25.90
C PRO A 171 23.56 -14.56 26.60
N PRO A 172 23.95 -15.25 27.69
CA PRO A 172 25.06 -14.85 28.55
C PRO A 172 26.42 -14.81 27.86
N THR A 173 26.54 -15.38 26.65
CA THR A 173 27.74 -15.29 25.81
C THR A 173 28.04 -13.88 25.29
N PHE A 174 27.12 -12.92 25.47
CA PHE A 174 27.31 -11.50 25.13
C PHE A 174 27.64 -10.62 26.35
N THR A 175 27.91 -11.20 27.53
CA THR A 175 28.50 -10.42 28.63
C THR A 175 29.93 -10.02 28.28
N GLU A 176 30.38 -8.87 28.78
CA GLU A 176 31.73 -8.35 28.47
C GLU A 176 32.84 -9.31 28.89
N GLU A 177 32.68 -9.99 30.04
CA GLU A 177 33.60 -11.03 30.51
C GLU A 177 33.68 -12.22 29.54
N TRP A 178 32.52 -12.73 29.08
CA TRP A 178 32.50 -13.84 28.12
C TRP A 178 33.08 -13.41 26.77
N ILE A 179 32.75 -12.21 26.29
CA ILE A 179 33.31 -11.66 25.04
C ILE A 179 34.84 -11.51 25.16
N ALA A 180 35.35 -11.04 26.30
CA ALA A 180 36.78 -10.90 26.55
C ALA A 180 37.48 -12.27 26.60
N ALA A 181 36.95 -13.24 27.36
CA ALA A 181 37.50 -14.58 27.45
C ALA A 181 37.45 -15.34 26.11
N GLN A 182 36.35 -15.18 25.36
CA GLN A 182 36.20 -15.75 24.01
C GLN A 182 37.12 -15.07 23.00
N THR A 183 37.33 -13.76 23.11
CA THR A 183 38.30 -13.00 22.31
C THR A 183 39.73 -13.49 22.58
N GLN A 184 40.13 -13.63 23.84
CA GLN A 184 41.43 -14.18 24.21
C GLN A 184 41.61 -15.58 23.62
N ARG A 185 40.63 -16.47 23.79
CA ARG A 185 40.63 -17.81 23.18
C ARG A 185 40.75 -17.78 21.65
N MET A 186 40.11 -16.83 20.97
CA MET A 186 40.20 -16.66 19.52
C MET A 186 41.61 -16.23 19.07
N LEU A 187 42.30 -15.41 19.88
CA LEU A 187 43.69 -15.02 19.66
C LEU A 187 44.67 -16.17 19.96
N ASP A 188 44.46 -16.90 21.06
CA ASP A 188 45.27 -18.06 21.44
C ASP A 188 45.22 -19.16 20.36
N MET A 189 44.03 -19.41 19.80
CA MET A 189 43.82 -20.33 18.67
C MET A 189 44.24 -19.74 17.31
N ARG A 190 44.81 -18.52 17.27
CA ARG A 190 45.25 -17.82 16.06
C ARG A 190 44.19 -17.73 14.96
N MET A 191 42.92 -17.47 15.32
CA MET A 191 41.82 -17.50 14.37
C MET A 191 41.96 -16.41 13.28
N ASN A 192 41.99 -16.85 12.01
CA ASN A 192 42.28 -16.06 10.81
C ASN A 192 43.53 -15.16 10.97
N PRO A 193 44.75 -15.75 10.90
CA PRO A 193 45.99 -15.06 11.27
C PRO A 193 46.67 -14.32 10.12
N VAL A 194 46.22 -14.49 8.86
CA VAL A 194 46.88 -13.87 7.69
C VAL A 194 46.33 -12.48 7.41
N GLU A 195 45.00 -12.32 7.32
CA GLU A 195 44.35 -11.06 6.94
C GLU A 195 43.28 -10.61 7.96
N GLY A 196 42.72 -11.55 8.72
CA GLY A 196 41.57 -11.30 9.58
C GLY A 196 41.90 -10.95 11.03
N PHE A 197 41.13 -11.54 11.94
CA PHE A 197 41.06 -11.16 13.35
C PHE A 197 42.42 -11.21 14.05
N SER A 198 43.09 -12.37 14.01
CA SER A 198 44.37 -12.55 14.70
C SER A 198 45.52 -11.75 14.08
N ASN A 199 45.45 -11.38 12.80
CA ASN A 199 46.47 -10.51 12.20
C ASN A 199 46.47 -9.10 12.84
N LYS A 200 45.32 -8.64 13.34
CA LYS A 200 45.18 -7.30 13.95
C LYS A 200 45.67 -7.22 15.39
N TRP A 201 46.04 -8.35 16.00
CA TRP A 201 46.60 -8.39 17.35
C TRP A 201 48.12 -8.45 17.31
N ASP A 202 48.77 -7.66 18.17
CA ASP A 202 50.19 -7.77 18.44
C ASP A 202 50.41 -8.75 19.60
N TYR A 203 51.06 -9.87 19.30
CA TYR A 203 51.33 -10.93 20.27
C TYR A 203 52.57 -10.67 21.12
N GLU A 204 53.44 -9.74 20.73
CA GLU A 204 54.62 -9.35 21.50
C GLU A 204 54.21 -8.32 22.55
N ASN A 205 53.50 -7.27 22.12
CA ASN A 205 53.07 -6.17 22.99
C ASN A 205 51.73 -6.41 23.71
N LYS A 206 50.98 -7.47 23.32
CA LYS A 206 49.63 -7.79 23.83
C LYS A 206 48.65 -6.62 23.71
N GLU A 207 48.68 -5.92 22.58
CA GLU A 207 47.73 -4.86 22.23
C GLU A 207 47.16 -5.05 20.81
N TRP A 208 46.05 -4.36 20.51
CA TRP A 208 45.56 -4.26 19.13
C TRP A 208 46.50 -3.37 18.32
N LYS A 209 46.90 -3.83 17.14
CA LYS A 209 47.66 -3.03 16.17
C LYS A 209 46.85 -1.79 15.78
N LYS A 210 47.53 -0.65 15.72
CA LYS A 210 46.98 0.67 15.35
C LYS A 210 46.96 0.87 13.84
#